data_AF-A0A6L5Q3Z6-F1
#
_entry.id   AF-A0A6L5Q3Z6-F1
#
_cell.length_a   1.000
_cell.length_b   1.000
_cell.length_c   1.000
_cell.angle_alpha   90.00
_cell.angle_beta   90.00
_cell.angle_gamma   90.00
#
_symmetry.space_group_name_H-M   'P 1'
#
loop_
_entity.id
_entity.type
_entity.pdbx_description
1 polymer ?
#
loop_
_entity_poly.entity_id
_entity_poly.type
_entity_poly.pdbx_seq_one_letter_code
_entity_poly.pdbx_strand_id
1 'polypeptide(L)'
;MAIKKELTKEERVKKEVNRLKRIYKEMPKDTLLVVEGLIVEAADLRVRLEDIRKDLDENGYDEMFSQSENQDPYERERPQSRRYISMNKNYQSIMKQLGDYVPKIPPEPKKKDDGFESFVNKRD
;
A
#
# COMPACT_ATOMS: atom_id res chain seq x y z
N MET A 1 -2.04 11.15 -32.44
CA MET A 1 -2.04 11.25 -30.96
C MET A 1 -2.66 9.97 -30.42
N ALA A 2 -1.94 9.20 -29.60
CA ALA A 2 -2.48 7.97 -29.04
C ALA A 2 -3.56 8.33 -28.01
N ILE A 3 -4.82 8.02 -28.31
CA ILE A 3 -5.93 8.16 -27.37
C ILE A 3 -5.66 7.15 -26.24
N LYS A 4 -5.22 7.63 -25.07
CA LYS A 4 -5.16 6.79 -23.87
C LYS A 4 -6.59 6.43 -23.50
N LYS A 5 -6.98 5.17 -23.73
CA LYS A 5 -8.22 4.62 -23.19
C LYS A 5 -8.19 4.76 -21.67
N GLU A 6 -9.15 5.48 -21.09
CA GLU A 6 -9.33 5.47 -19.64
C GLU A 6 -9.78 4.08 -19.21
N LEU A 7 -9.04 3.49 -18.26
CA LEU A 7 -9.35 2.17 -17.75
C LEU A 7 -10.53 2.27 -16.78
N THR A 8 -11.45 1.31 -16.86
CA THR A 8 -12.52 1.20 -15.87
C THR A 8 -11.94 0.85 -14.51
N LYS A 9 -12.72 1.07 -13.44
CA LYS A 9 -12.31 0.69 -12.08
C LYS A 9 -11.93 -0.80 -12.02
N GLU A 10 -12.74 -1.67 -12.60
CA GLU A 10 -12.48 -3.12 -12.63
C GLU A 10 -11.19 -3.47 -13.37
N GLU A 11 -10.91 -2.80 -14.50
CA GLU A 11 -9.66 -2.98 -15.23
C GLU A 11 -8.44 -2.53 -14.40
N ARG A 12 -8.56 -1.42 -13.67
CA ARG A 12 -7.52 -0.94 -12.72
C ARG A 12 -7.31 -1.93 -11.58
N VAL A 13 -8.38 -2.45 -10.98
CA VAL A 13 -8.29 -3.46 -9.91
C VAL A 13 -7.63 -4.73 -10.43
N LYS A 14 -8.06 -5.25 -11.58
CA LYS A 14 -7.45 -6.45 -12.20
C LYS A 14 -5.96 -6.25 -12.49
N LYS A 15 -5.57 -5.07 -12.96
CA LYS A 15 -4.16 -4.72 -13.18
C LYS A 15 -3.38 -4.75 -11.87
N GLU A 16 -3.96 -4.23 -10.79
CA GLU A 16 -3.33 -4.20 -9.47
C GLU A 16 -3.24 -5.58 -8.83
N VAL A 17 -4.28 -6.41 -8.94
CA VAL A 17 -4.23 -7.82 -8.53
C VAL A 17 -3.09 -8.55 -9.24
N ASN A 18 -2.97 -8.38 -10.56
CA ASN A 18 -1.88 -9.00 -11.33
C ASN A 18 -0.50 -8.49 -10.89
N ARG A 19 -0.37 -7.21 -10.55
CA ARG A 19 0.87 -6.63 -10.01
C ARG A 19 1.25 -7.29 -8.69
N LEU A 20 0.31 -7.38 -7.75
CA LEU A 20 0.54 -8.00 -6.44
C LEU A 20 0.83 -9.49 -6.58
N LYS A 21 0.07 -10.25 -7.39
CA LYS A 21 0.37 -11.67 -7.67
C LYS A 21 1.78 -11.90 -8.19
N ARG A 22 2.33 -10.98 -9.01
CA ARG A 22 3.72 -11.06 -9.48
C ARG A 22 4.74 -10.80 -8.37
N ILE A 23 4.46 -9.89 -7.45
CA ILE A 23 5.33 -9.59 -6.30
C ILE A 23 5.43 -10.80 -5.37
N TYR A 24 4.28 -11.44 -5.15
CA TYR A 24 4.16 -12.56 -4.21
C TYR A 24 4.36 -13.94 -4.85
N LYS A 25 4.77 -14.01 -6.13
CA LYS A 25 4.83 -15.27 -6.92
C LYS A 25 5.77 -16.34 -6.37
N GLU A 26 6.83 -15.93 -5.67
CA GLU A 26 7.88 -16.84 -5.15
C GLU A 26 7.48 -17.49 -3.80
N MET A 27 6.29 -17.17 -3.27
CA MET A 27 5.82 -17.75 -2.02
C MET A 27 5.41 -19.22 -2.19
N PRO A 28 5.46 -20.02 -1.12
CA PRO A 28 4.94 -21.39 -1.12
C PRO A 28 3.47 -21.42 -1.56
N LYS A 29 3.08 -22.49 -2.29
CA LYS A 29 1.70 -22.64 -2.83
C LYS A 29 0.63 -22.58 -1.75
N ASP A 30 0.88 -23.22 -0.61
CA ASP A 30 -0.07 -23.24 0.51
C ASP A 30 -0.27 -21.82 1.09
N THR A 31 0.82 -21.05 1.19
CA THR A 31 0.77 -19.64 1.61
C THR A 31 0.06 -18.76 0.60
N LEU A 32 0.27 -19.00 -0.71
CA LEU A 32 -0.39 -18.26 -1.79
C LEU A 32 -1.92 -18.40 -1.73
N LEU A 33 -2.43 -19.59 -1.42
CA LEU A 33 -3.87 -19.83 -1.27
C LEU A 33 -4.46 -19.02 -0.11
N VAL A 34 -3.71 -18.88 0.99
CA VAL A 34 -4.15 -18.11 2.16
C VAL A 34 -4.16 -16.61 1.86
N VAL A 35 -3.16 -16.10 1.13
CA VAL A 35 -3.03 -14.66 0.87
C VAL A 35 -3.79 -14.16 -0.35
N GLU A 36 -4.35 -15.04 -1.19
CA GLU A 36 -5.01 -14.63 -2.43
C GLU A 36 -6.18 -13.66 -2.17
N GLY A 37 -6.98 -13.93 -1.14
CA GLY A 37 -8.05 -13.01 -0.72
C GLY A 37 -7.53 -11.65 -0.27
N LEU A 38 -6.42 -11.62 0.47
CA LEU A 38 -5.76 -10.39 0.90
C LEU A 38 -5.22 -9.57 -0.27
N ILE A 39 -4.68 -10.24 -1.31
CA ILE A 39 -4.21 -9.60 -2.54
C ILE A 39 -5.37 -8.90 -3.27
N VAL A 40 -6.52 -9.58 -3.39
CA VAL A 40 -7.69 -9.01 -4.08
C VAL A 40 -8.22 -7.80 -3.32
N GLU A 41 -8.37 -7.90 -1.99
CA GLU A 41 -8.84 -6.79 -1.16
C GLU A 41 -7.86 -5.61 -1.16
N ALA A 42 -6.55 -5.88 -1.05
CA ALA A 42 -5.52 -4.85 -1.15
C ALA A 42 -5.58 -4.09 -2.49
N ALA A 43 -5.82 -4.81 -3.59
CA ALA A 43 -5.92 -4.21 -4.91
C ALA A 43 -7.15 -3.30 -5.06
N ASP A 44 -8.33 -3.75 -4.60
CA ASP A 44 -9.55 -2.92 -4.64
C ASP A 44 -9.41 -1.68 -3.75
N LEU A 45 -8.90 -1.84 -2.53
CA LEU A 45 -8.63 -0.72 -1.63
C LEU A 45 -7.64 0.28 -2.23
N ARG A 46 -6.56 -0.19 -2.86
CA ARG A 46 -5.56 0.67 -3.49
C ARG A 46 -6.19 1.56 -4.57
N VAL A 47 -7.02 0.99 -5.45
CA VAL A 47 -7.71 1.75 -6.51
C VAL A 47 -8.71 2.73 -5.94
N ARG A 48 -9.50 2.33 -4.93
CA ARG A 48 -10.44 3.25 -4.26
C ARG A 48 -9.73 4.40 -3.56
N LEU A 49 -8.59 4.14 -2.93
CA LEU A 49 -7.76 5.17 -2.31
C LEU A 49 -7.23 6.17 -3.34
N GLU A 50 -6.91 5.73 -4.56
CA GLU A 50 -6.52 6.64 -5.65
C GLU A 50 -7.68 7.54 -6.07
N ASP A 51 -8.89 6.98 -6.20
CA ASP A 51 -10.08 7.75 -6.57
C ASP A 51 -10.42 8.80 -5.51
N ILE A 52 -10.39 8.42 -4.22
CA ILE A 52 -10.66 9.36 -3.12
C ILE A 52 -9.55 10.40 -3.02
N ARG A 53 -8.28 10.01 -3.20
CA ARG A 53 -7.17 10.96 -3.18
C ARG A 53 -7.31 12.00 -4.29
N LYS A 54 -7.69 11.57 -5.51
CA LYS A 54 -7.94 12.49 -6.62
C LYS A 54 -9.04 13.50 -6.28
N ASP A 55 -10.15 13.07 -5.69
CA ASP A 55 -11.20 13.99 -5.21
C ASP A 55 -10.68 14.97 -4.15
N LEU A 56 -9.87 14.51 -3.19
CA LEU A 56 -9.33 15.36 -2.13
C LEU A 56 -8.28 16.34 -2.66
N ASP A 57 -7.46 15.94 -3.63
CA ASP A 57 -6.47 16.79 -4.28
C ASP A 57 -7.16 17.90 -5.10
N GLU A 58 -8.32 17.62 -5.69
CA GLU A 58 -9.09 18.57 -6.50
C GLU A 58 -9.98 19.49 -5.66
N ASN A 59 -10.63 18.95 -4.61
CA ASN A 59 -11.70 19.62 -3.87
C ASN A 59 -11.30 19.98 -2.42
N GLY A 60 -10.08 19.69 -2.00
CA GLY A 60 -9.57 19.96 -0.65
C GLY A 60 -10.00 18.91 0.38
N TYR A 61 -9.44 19.01 1.58
CA TYR A 61 -9.73 18.10 2.70
C TYR A 61 -10.83 18.63 3.62
N ASP A 62 -11.03 19.94 3.60
CA ASP A 62 -11.98 20.67 4.42
C ASP A 62 -12.96 21.43 3.51
N GLU A 63 -14.16 21.69 4.02
CA GLU A 63 -15.21 22.45 3.33
C GLU A 63 -15.86 23.45 4.28
N MET A 64 -16.30 24.59 3.75
CA MET A 64 -17.15 25.51 4.49
C MET A 64 -18.54 24.90 4.65
N PHE A 65 -19.00 24.80 5.88
CA PHE A 65 -20.31 24.27 6.22
C PHE A 65 -21.09 25.28 7.06
N SER A 66 -22.38 25.42 6.78
CA SER A 66 -23.29 26.11 7.67
C SER A 66 -24.49 25.22 7.97
N GLN A 67 -24.93 25.23 9.24
CA GLN A 67 -26.07 24.46 9.70
C GLN A 67 -27.40 25.11 9.32
N SER A 68 -27.42 26.43 9.09
CA SER A 68 -28.61 27.18 8.66
C SER A 68 -28.20 28.48 7.95
N GLU A 69 -29.11 29.10 7.21
CA GLU A 69 -28.86 30.36 6.52
C GLU A 69 -28.47 31.52 7.46
N ASN A 70 -28.83 31.43 8.75
CA ASN A 70 -28.60 32.48 9.75
C ASN A 70 -27.29 32.30 10.55
N GLN A 71 -26.47 31.29 10.23
CA GLN A 71 -25.23 31.02 10.94
C GLN A 71 -24.04 31.17 9.99
N ASP A 72 -22.99 31.84 10.48
CA ASP A 72 -21.74 31.99 9.74
C ASP A 72 -21.14 30.61 9.41
N PRO A 73 -20.78 30.35 8.13
CA PRO A 73 -20.11 29.13 7.76
C PRO A 73 -18.78 28.95 8.49
N TYR A 74 -18.44 27.72 8.84
CA TYR A 74 -17.16 27.34 9.45
C TYR A 74 -16.51 26.18 8.69
N GLU A 75 -15.19 26.04 8.81
CA GLU A 75 -14.46 24.93 8.20
C GLU A 75 -14.77 23.62 8.92
N ARG A 76 -15.08 22.58 8.14
CA ARG A 76 -15.18 21.21 8.65
C ARG A 76 -14.44 20.24 7.75
N GLU A 77 -14.00 19.15 8.36
CA GLU A 77 -13.43 18.03 7.62
C GLU A 77 -14.48 17.35 6.73
N ARG A 78 -14.15 17.19 5.44
CA ARG A 78 -15.00 16.50 4.46
C ARG A 78 -15.14 15.01 4.82
N PRO A 79 -16.32 14.40 4.61
CA PRO A 79 -16.51 12.95 4.82
C PRO A 79 -15.53 12.08 4.02
N GLN A 80 -15.10 12.52 2.83
CA GLN A 80 -14.13 11.81 2.02
C GLN A 80 -12.75 11.74 2.67
N SER A 81 -12.33 12.78 3.41
CA SER A 81 -11.07 12.78 4.18
C SER A 81 -11.09 11.68 5.25
N ARG A 82 -12.15 11.63 6.07
CA ARG A 82 -12.33 10.56 7.07
C ARG A 82 -12.33 9.17 6.46
N ARG A 83 -13.04 9.02 5.33
CA ARG A 83 -13.10 7.76 4.60
C ARG A 83 -11.72 7.34 4.10
N TYR A 84 -10.95 8.27 3.54
CA TYR A 84 -9.58 8.05 3.10
C TYR A 84 -8.69 7.55 4.23
N ILE A 85 -8.71 8.23 5.38
CA ILE A 85 -7.90 7.87 6.56
C ILE A 85 -8.23 6.45 7.03
N SER A 86 -9.53 6.13 7.17
CA SER A 86 -9.98 4.81 7.62
C SER A 86 -9.57 3.70 6.64
N MET A 87 -9.83 3.90 5.34
CA MET A 87 -9.47 2.93 4.30
C MET A 87 -7.95 2.75 4.17
N ASN A 88 -7.17 3.83 4.34
CA ASN A 88 -5.72 3.76 4.27
C ASN A 88 -5.13 2.97 5.45
N LYS A 89 -5.69 3.11 6.66
CA LYS A 89 -5.32 2.26 7.81
C LYS A 89 -5.61 0.78 7.54
N ASN A 90 -6.78 0.47 6.97
CA ASN A 90 -7.13 -0.91 6.60
C ASN A 90 -6.17 -1.47 5.53
N TYR A 91 -5.86 -0.67 4.50
CA TYR A 91 -4.89 -1.03 3.48
C TYR A 91 -3.50 -1.32 4.09
N GLN A 92 -3.01 -0.45 4.97
CA GLN A 92 -1.75 -0.67 5.68
C GLN A 92 -1.75 -1.96 6.50
N SER A 93 -2.87 -2.27 7.17
CA SER A 93 -3.03 -3.53 7.92
C SER A 93 -2.94 -4.75 7.01
N ILE A 94 -3.64 -4.74 5.87
CA ILE A 94 -3.59 -5.84 4.90
C ILE A 94 -2.18 -5.99 4.32
N MET A 95 -1.53 -4.89 3.95
CA MET A 95 -0.17 -4.92 3.44
C MET A 95 0.83 -5.45 4.47
N LYS A 96 0.63 -5.14 5.75
CA LYS A 96 1.43 -5.70 6.84
C LYS A 96 1.21 -7.21 6.96
N GLN A 97 -0.05 -7.68 6.97
CA GLN A 97 -0.37 -9.10 6.99
C GLN A 97 0.26 -9.84 5.80
N LEU A 98 0.15 -9.29 4.59
CA LEU A 98 0.81 -9.82 3.40
C LEU A 98 2.34 -9.90 3.58
N GLY A 99 2.94 -8.88 4.20
CA GLY A 99 4.38 -8.85 4.52
C GLY A 99 4.80 -9.90 5.54
N ASP A 100 3.93 -10.24 6.50
CA ASP A 100 4.20 -11.27 7.51
C ASP A 100 4.30 -12.68 6.90
N TYR A 101 3.63 -12.92 5.76
CA TYR A 101 3.72 -14.16 4.98
C TYR A 101 4.93 -14.22 4.04
N VAL A 102 5.61 -13.10 3.77
CA VAL A 102 6.81 -13.11 2.95
C VAL A 102 7.94 -13.76 3.75
N PRO A 103 8.60 -14.81 3.23
CA PRO A 103 9.75 -15.41 3.88
C PRO A 103 10.79 -14.32 4.16
N LYS A 104 11.07 -14.06 5.44
CA LYS A 104 12.15 -13.16 5.82
C LYS A 104 13.43 -13.85 5.40
N ILE A 105 14.10 -13.33 4.37
CA ILE A 105 15.45 -13.79 4.02
C ILE A 105 16.26 -13.66 5.31
N PRO A 106 16.75 -14.77 5.89
CA PRO A 106 17.57 -14.67 7.08
C PRO A 106 18.74 -13.74 6.73
N PRO A 107 19.09 -12.77 7.60
CA PRO A 107 20.24 -11.94 7.36
C PRO A 107 21.41 -12.86 7.01
N GLU A 108 22.10 -12.56 5.90
CA GLU A 108 23.27 -13.36 5.51
C GLU A 108 24.10 -13.59 6.76
N PRO A 109 24.50 -14.84 7.06
CA PRO A 109 25.33 -15.10 8.21
C PRO A 109 26.54 -14.19 8.04
N LYS A 110 26.63 -13.15 8.89
CA LYS A 110 27.81 -12.29 8.93
C LYS A 110 28.96 -13.27 9.01
N LYS A 111 29.80 -13.33 7.97
CA LYS A 111 31.03 -14.13 8.00
C LYS A 111 31.67 -13.74 9.33
N LYS A 112 31.75 -14.70 10.27
CA LYS A 112 32.53 -14.49 11.47
C LYS A 112 33.94 -14.28 10.94
N ASP A 113 34.39 -13.03 10.96
CA ASP A 113 35.79 -12.71 10.79
C ASP A 113 36.50 -13.43 11.94
N ASP A 114 37.16 -14.53 11.63
CA ASP A 114 37.91 -15.35 12.57
C ASP A 114 39.25 -14.68 12.96
N GLY A 115 39.48 -13.45 12.46
CA GLY A 115 40.65 -12.66 12.76
C GLY A 115 41.91 -13.17 12.08
N PHE A 116 41.82 -14.19 11.22
CA PHE A 116 42.99 -14.78 10.57
C PHE A 116 43.70 -13.77 9.66
N GLU A 117 42.96 -13.00 8.86
CA GLU A 117 43.54 -11.94 8.02
C GLU A 117 44.22 -10.85 8.86
N SER A 118 43.65 -10.49 10.01
CA SER A 118 44.24 -9.51 10.92
C SER A 118 45.51 -10.01 11.62
N PHE A 119 45.63 -11.33 11.81
CA PHE A 119 46.82 -11.97 12.37
C PHE A 119 47.97 -12.05 11.37
N VAL A 120 47.66 -12.37 10.10
CA VAL A 120 48.66 -12.45 9.02
C VAL A 120 49.22 -11.07 8.68
N ASN A 121 48.39 -10.04 8.61
CA ASN A 121 48.80 -8.67 8.26
C ASN A 121 49.57 -7.92 9.36
N LYS A 122 49.78 -8.51 10.54
CA LYS A 122 50.58 -7.91 11.64
C LYS A 122 52.05 -8.31 11.63
N ARG A 123 52.49 -9.15 10.69
CA ARG A 123 53.86 -9.69 10.65
C ARG A 123 54.79 -9.01 9.64
N ASP A 124 54.33 -7.97 8.94
CA ASP A 124 55.15 -7.11 8.07
C ASP A 124 55.52 -5.79 8.76
#